data_AF-A0A4V1S8C4-F1
#
_entry.id   AF-A0A4V1S8C4-F1
#
_cell.length_a   1.000
_cell.length_b   1.000
_cell.length_c   1.000
_cell.angle_alpha   90.00
_cell.angle_beta   90.00
_cell.angle_gamma   90.00
#
_symmetry.space_group_name_H-M   'P 1'
#
loop_
_entity.id
_entity.type
_entity.pdbx_description
1 polymer ?
#
loop_
_entity_poly.entity_id
_entity_poly.type
_entity_poly.pdbx_seq_one_letter_code
_entity_poly.pdbx_strand_id
1 'polypeptide(L)'
;MQLLEFEKPAAELERELDKLRSKAASQNIDMSAEISIMEGKLADTRASIYKNLTPWQRVQIARHTNRPFMLDYVALAFTDFYELHGDRHIGDDASMPGGFARIGGQRVVIIGHQKGRDTKENLKRNFGSAHPEGYRKALRLMKLAEKFGLPVITLIDTPGAFPGIGAEERNIAEAIAYNLREMMLLKVPVIAVVLGEGGSGGALGIGVADRVLMLENAYYSVISPEGCAAILWKHRKHAPEAAEAMKLVAPD
;
A
#
# COMPACT_ATOMS: atom_id res chain seq x y z
N MET A 1 -9.51 8.31 -14.23
CA MET A 1 -9.16 6.98 -13.69
C MET A 1 -8.07 6.41 -14.57
N GLN A 2 -6.93 6.01 -14.01
CA GLN A 2 -5.85 5.42 -14.80
C GLN A 2 -6.25 3.99 -15.15
N LEU A 3 -6.74 3.78 -16.37
CA LEU A 3 -7.13 2.45 -16.84
C LEU A 3 -5.88 1.57 -16.99
N LEU A 4 -5.86 0.42 -16.31
CA LEU A 4 -4.79 -0.55 -16.49
C LEU A 4 -4.97 -1.30 -17.81
N GLU A 5 -3.88 -1.65 -18.47
CA GLU A 5 -3.95 -2.23 -19.82
C GLU A 5 -4.75 -3.53 -19.88
N PHE A 6 -4.60 -4.39 -18.87
CA PHE A 6 -5.34 -5.65 -18.79
C PHE A 6 -6.83 -5.46 -18.48
N GLU A 7 -7.26 -4.26 -18.09
CA GLU A 7 -8.68 -3.93 -17.87
C GLU A 7 -9.37 -3.39 -19.12
N LYS A 8 -8.64 -3.12 -20.21
CA LYS A 8 -9.21 -2.61 -21.47
C LYS A 8 -10.45 -3.39 -21.94
N PRO A 9 -10.48 -4.75 -21.94
CA PRO A 9 -11.66 -5.49 -22.38
C PRO A 9 -12.91 -5.19 -21.54
N ALA A 10 -12.75 -5.05 -20.22
CA ALA A 10 -13.86 -4.70 -19.33
C ALA A 10 -14.29 -3.23 -19.50
N ALA A 11 -13.33 -2.32 -19.69
CA ALA A 11 -13.62 -0.90 -19.90
C ALA A 11 -14.32 -0.63 -21.25
N GLU A 12 -14.02 -1.42 -22.28
CA GLU A 12 -14.72 -1.35 -23.57
C GLU A 12 -16.18 -1.79 -23.43
N LEU A 13 -16.43 -2.92 -22.76
CA LEU A 13 -17.79 -3.40 -22.45
C LEU A 13 -18.57 -2.39 -21.60
N GLU A 14 -17.93 -1.76 -20.62
CA GLU A 14 -18.56 -0.72 -19.79
C GLU A 14 -18.94 0.52 -20.62
N ARG A 15 -18.08 0.95 -21.54
CA ARG A 15 -18.40 2.05 -22.47
C ARG A 15 -19.53 1.70 -23.42
N GLU A 16 -19.59 0.46 -23.91
CA GLU A 16 -20.71 0.00 -24.74
C GLU A 16 -22.02 -0.02 -23.94
N LEU A 17 -21.97 -0.49 -22.69
CA LEU A 17 -23.11 -0.52 -21.79
C LEU A 17 -23.65 0.89 -21.49
N ASP A 18 -22.76 1.85 -21.24
CA ASP A 18 -23.16 3.25 -21.02
C ASP A 18 -23.77 3.89 -22.27
N LYS A 19 -23.27 3.54 -23.47
CA LYS A 19 -23.88 3.95 -24.74
C LYS A 19 -25.28 3.35 -24.92
N LEU A 20 -25.48 2.08 -24.57
CA LEU A 20 -26.78 1.44 -24.63
C LEU A 20 -27.77 2.09 -23.66
N ARG A 21 -27.36 2.33 -22.41
CA ARG A 21 -28.19 3.01 -21.40
C ARG A 21 -28.59 4.42 -21.83
N SER A 22 -27.65 5.20 -22.37
CA SER A 22 -27.94 6.56 -22.86
C SER A 22 -28.84 6.55 -24.10
N LYS A 23 -28.72 5.56 -25.00
CA LYS A 23 -29.61 5.40 -26.15
C LYS A 23 -31.03 5.00 -25.74
N ALA A 24 -31.17 4.02 -24.84
CA ALA A 24 -32.45 3.60 -24.30
C ALA A 24 -33.20 4.78 -23.65
N ALA A 25 -32.48 5.60 -22.86
CA ALA A 25 -33.05 6.78 -22.22
C ALA A 25 -33.44 7.90 -23.21
N SER A 26 -32.62 8.16 -24.24
CA SER A 26 -32.87 9.25 -25.19
C SER A 26 -33.92 8.93 -26.25
N GLN A 27 -34.04 7.65 -26.66
CA GLN A 27 -34.98 7.22 -27.68
C GLN A 27 -36.26 6.60 -27.09
N ASN A 28 -36.33 6.47 -25.76
CA ASN A 28 -37.42 5.82 -25.02
C ASN A 28 -37.72 4.41 -25.55
N ILE A 29 -36.67 3.67 -25.91
CA ILE A 29 -36.71 2.29 -26.42
C ILE A 29 -36.39 1.35 -25.27
N ASP A 30 -37.18 0.28 -25.12
CA ASP A 30 -36.87 -0.80 -24.19
C ASP A 30 -35.68 -1.61 -24.72
N MET A 31 -34.56 -1.52 -24.01
CA MET A 31 -33.33 -2.29 -24.25
C MET A 31 -32.92 -3.06 -22.99
N SER A 32 -33.88 -3.35 -22.09
CA SER A 32 -33.60 -3.94 -20.77
C SER A 32 -32.95 -5.33 -20.87
N ALA A 33 -33.36 -6.14 -21.85
CA ALA A 33 -32.79 -7.47 -22.09
C ALA A 33 -31.32 -7.38 -22.55
N GLU A 34 -31.02 -6.52 -23.52
CA GLU A 34 -29.66 -6.32 -24.03
C GLU A 34 -28.73 -5.74 -22.96
N ILE A 35 -29.22 -4.78 -22.17
CA ILE A 35 -28.50 -4.20 -21.03
C ILE A 35 -28.16 -5.30 -20.02
N SER A 36 -29.13 -6.16 -19.65
CA SER A 36 -28.91 -7.24 -18.69
C SER A 36 -27.88 -8.27 -19.19
N ILE A 37 -27.94 -8.64 -20.47
CA ILE A 37 -26.96 -9.55 -21.09
C ILE A 37 -25.56 -8.94 -21.05
N MET A 38 -25.44 -7.64 -21.38
CA MET A 38 -24.16 -6.95 -21.41
C MET A 38 -23.59 -6.74 -19.99
N GLU A 39 -24.45 -6.48 -18.99
CA GLU A 39 -24.06 -6.45 -17.58
C GLU A 39 -23.50 -7.79 -17.11
N GLY A 40 -24.16 -8.90 -17.47
CA GLY A 40 -23.66 -10.25 -17.19
C GLY A 40 -22.29 -10.50 -17.82
N LYS A 41 -22.15 -10.19 -19.11
CA LYS A 41 -20.86 -10.32 -19.83
C LYS A 41 -19.75 -9.47 -19.22
N LEU A 42 -20.06 -8.24 -18.79
CA LEU A 42 -19.12 -7.36 -18.11
C LEU A 42 -18.68 -7.94 -16.76
N ALA A 43 -19.63 -8.44 -15.97
CA ALA A 43 -19.35 -9.08 -14.68
C ALA A 43 -18.45 -10.32 -14.84
N ASP A 44 -18.77 -11.21 -15.79
CA ASP A 44 -17.99 -12.41 -16.08
C ASP A 44 -16.58 -12.06 -16.58
N THR A 45 -16.47 -11.06 -17.45
CA THR A 45 -15.18 -10.59 -17.98
C THR A 45 -14.31 -10.02 -16.86
N ARG A 46 -14.88 -9.18 -15.98
CA ARG A 46 -14.18 -8.65 -14.80
C ARG A 46 -13.72 -9.77 -13.87
N ALA A 47 -14.62 -10.70 -13.54
CA ALA A 47 -14.29 -11.83 -12.67
C ALA A 47 -13.16 -12.70 -13.26
N SER A 48 -13.20 -12.97 -14.56
CA SER A 48 -12.16 -13.74 -15.26
C SER A 48 -10.79 -13.04 -15.24
N ILE A 49 -10.77 -11.72 -15.50
CA ILE A 49 -9.53 -10.92 -15.45
C ILE A 49 -8.92 -10.97 -14.04
N TYR A 50 -9.71 -10.65 -13.01
CA TYR A 50 -9.21 -10.53 -11.64
C TYR A 50 -8.87 -11.88 -11.00
N LYS A 51 -9.49 -12.98 -11.45
CA LYS A 51 -9.14 -14.34 -11.02
C LYS A 51 -7.79 -14.80 -11.55
N ASN A 52 -7.39 -14.35 -12.75
CA ASN A 52 -6.20 -14.83 -13.46
C ASN A 52 -5.08 -13.76 -13.56
N LEU A 53 -4.98 -12.88 -12.57
CA LEU A 53 -3.97 -11.82 -12.56
C LEU A 53 -2.56 -12.38 -12.49
N THR A 54 -1.70 -11.93 -13.40
CA THR A 54 -0.26 -12.20 -13.33
C THR A 54 0.38 -11.43 -12.17
N PRO A 55 1.57 -11.86 -11.69
CA PRO A 55 2.29 -11.12 -10.65
C PRO A 55 2.51 -9.63 -11.00
N TRP A 56 2.86 -9.35 -12.26
CA TRP A 56 3.04 -7.98 -12.72
C TRP A 56 1.75 -7.16 -12.72
N GLN A 57 0.61 -7.76 -13.10
CA GLN A 57 -0.68 -7.08 -13.03
C GLN A 57 -1.06 -6.75 -11.58
N ARG A 58 -0.77 -7.64 -10.62
CA ARG A 58 -0.94 -7.35 -9.18
C ARG A 58 -0.05 -6.19 -8.72
N VAL A 59 1.21 -6.12 -9.17
CA VAL A 59 2.10 -4.97 -8.91
C VAL A 59 1.50 -3.67 -9.46
N GLN A 60 0.89 -3.69 -10.66
CA GLN A 60 0.22 -2.51 -11.22
C GLN A 60 -0.99 -2.09 -10.37
N ILE A 61 -1.77 -3.03 -9.82
CA ILE A 61 -2.86 -2.74 -8.89
C ILE A 61 -2.33 -2.21 -7.55
N ALA A 62 -1.22 -2.74 -7.04
CA ALA A 62 -0.54 -2.24 -5.83
C ALA A 62 -0.11 -0.77 -5.97
N ARG A 63 0.25 -0.35 -7.18
CA ARG A 63 0.69 1.00 -7.52
C ARG A 63 -0.41 1.90 -8.07
N HIS A 64 -1.65 1.43 -8.10
CA HIS A 64 -2.76 2.19 -8.66
C HIS A 64 -2.97 3.49 -7.86
N THR A 65 -3.11 4.62 -8.56
CA THR A 65 -3.21 5.96 -7.95
C THR A 65 -4.40 6.13 -7.01
N ASN A 66 -5.49 5.40 -7.28
CA ASN A 66 -6.68 5.37 -6.40
C ASN A 66 -6.65 4.25 -5.35
N ARG A 67 -5.54 3.51 -5.21
CA ARG A 67 -5.44 2.52 -4.13
C ARG A 67 -5.62 3.23 -2.78
N PRO A 68 -6.38 2.68 -1.82
CA PRO A 68 -6.48 3.27 -0.50
C PRO A 68 -5.13 3.27 0.22
N PHE A 69 -4.77 4.40 0.83
CA PHE A 69 -3.57 4.57 1.64
C PHE A 69 -3.92 4.45 3.13
N MET A 70 -2.91 4.49 4.01
CA MET A 70 -3.09 4.34 5.45
C MET A 70 -4.22 5.22 6.01
N LEU A 71 -4.22 6.52 5.71
CA LEU A 71 -5.20 7.45 6.26
C LEU A 71 -6.63 7.20 5.76
N ASP A 72 -6.81 6.60 4.59
CA ASP A 72 -8.13 6.17 4.13
C ASP A 72 -8.66 5.01 5.00
N TYR A 73 -7.80 4.04 5.33
CA TYR A 73 -8.17 2.96 6.26
C TYR A 73 -8.41 3.48 7.68
N VAL A 74 -7.62 4.45 8.14
CA VAL A 74 -7.86 5.12 9.43
C VAL A 74 -9.25 5.76 9.44
N ALA A 75 -9.61 6.50 8.39
CA ALA A 75 -10.91 7.15 8.30
C ALA A 75 -12.09 6.17 8.21
N LEU A 76 -11.89 5.00 7.58
CA LEU A 76 -12.96 4.04 7.33
C LEU A 76 -13.15 3.02 8.46
N ALA A 77 -12.07 2.59 9.12
CA ALA A 77 -12.08 1.45 10.05
C ALA A 77 -11.75 1.83 11.50
N PHE A 78 -11.19 3.02 11.73
CA PHE A 78 -10.77 3.46 13.05
C PHE A 78 -11.61 4.64 13.54
N THR A 79 -11.66 4.78 14.86
CA THR A 79 -12.31 5.89 15.57
C THR A 79 -11.32 6.52 16.54
N ASP A 80 -11.60 7.74 17.00
CA ASP A 80 -10.75 8.46 17.96
C ASP A 80 -9.26 8.51 17.54
N PHE A 81 -8.98 8.77 16.24
CA PHE A 81 -7.60 8.88 15.77
C PHE A 81 -6.98 10.20 16.22
N TYR A 82 -5.94 10.10 17.04
CA TYR A 82 -5.13 11.23 17.50
C TYR A 82 -3.70 11.06 16.98
N GLU A 83 -3.39 11.75 15.88
CA GLU A 83 -2.06 11.74 15.28
C GLU A 83 -1.02 12.36 16.23
N LEU A 84 0.13 11.72 16.34
CA LEU A 84 1.25 12.15 17.17
C LEU A 84 2.50 12.37 16.32
N HIS A 85 2.99 13.61 16.36
CA HIS A 85 4.08 14.06 15.50
C HIS A 85 5.47 13.95 16.14
N GLY A 86 6.49 13.85 15.30
CA GLY A 86 7.91 14.02 15.64
C GLY A 86 8.59 12.80 16.24
N ASP A 87 9.88 12.66 15.98
CA ASP A 87 10.76 11.62 16.54
C ASP A 87 11.45 12.02 17.86
N ARG A 88 11.35 13.31 18.25
CA ARG A 88 12.09 13.94 19.37
C ARG A 88 13.60 14.02 19.17
N HIS A 89 14.05 13.91 17.93
CA HIS A 89 15.46 13.96 17.56
C HIS A 89 15.71 14.97 16.44
N ILE A 90 15.13 14.74 15.26
CA ILE A 90 15.35 15.57 14.06
C ILE A 90 14.07 16.28 13.64
N GLY A 91 12.95 15.56 13.52
CA GLY A 91 11.77 16.12 12.87
C GLY A 91 10.57 15.19 12.81
N ASP A 92 9.54 15.63 12.08
CA ASP A 92 8.33 14.88 11.82
C ASP A 92 8.24 14.47 10.36
N ASP A 93 8.36 13.17 10.09
CA ASP A 93 8.24 12.64 8.72
C ASP A 93 6.78 12.43 8.32
N ALA A 94 6.31 13.23 7.36
CA ALA A 94 4.96 13.15 6.82
C ALA A 94 4.66 11.85 6.05
N SER A 95 5.69 11.08 5.70
CA SER A 95 5.58 9.79 5.02
C SER A 95 5.24 8.65 5.98
N MET A 96 5.33 8.87 7.30
CA MET A 96 5.10 7.86 8.35
C MET A 96 4.17 8.40 9.46
N PRO A 97 2.90 8.75 9.19
CA PRO A 97 1.98 9.16 10.24
C PRO A 97 1.70 8.01 11.24
N GLY A 98 1.26 8.39 12.43
CA GLY A 98 0.89 7.42 13.47
C GLY A 98 0.37 8.07 14.74
N GLY A 99 -0.33 7.31 15.56
CA GLY A 99 -1.01 7.86 16.72
C GLY A 99 -1.88 6.85 17.46
N PHE A 100 -2.62 7.34 18.45
CA PHE A 100 -3.63 6.54 19.14
C PHE A 100 -4.89 6.43 18.30
N ALA A 101 -5.56 5.28 18.35
CA ALA A 101 -6.84 5.08 17.71
C ALA A 101 -7.65 4.00 18.45
N ARG A 102 -8.88 3.77 17.98
CA ARG A 102 -9.70 2.62 18.35
C ARG A 102 -10.15 1.84 17.13
N ILE A 103 -10.13 0.52 17.22
CA ILE A 103 -10.71 -0.40 16.25
C ILE A 103 -11.61 -1.39 16.98
N GLY A 104 -12.89 -1.50 16.59
CA GLY A 104 -13.87 -2.34 17.30
C GLY A 104 -13.97 -2.03 18.81
N GLY A 105 -13.77 -0.77 19.21
CA GLY A 105 -13.74 -0.33 20.60
C GLY A 105 -12.41 -0.53 21.35
N GLN A 106 -11.50 -1.36 20.83
CA GLN A 106 -10.18 -1.62 21.41
C GLN A 106 -9.21 -0.48 21.10
N ARG A 107 -8.52 0.03 22.14
CA ARG A 107 -7.51 1.07 21.99
C ARG A 107 -6.22 0.47 21.42
N VAL A 108 -5.64 1.14 20.43
CA VAL A 108 -4.44 0.69 19.73
C VAL A 108 -3.54 1.88 19.41
N VAL A 109 -2.28 1.60 19.09
CA VAL A 109 -1.41 2.53 18.38
C VAL A 109 -1.32 2.09 16.93
N ILE A 110 -1.67 2.99 16.01
CA ILE A 110 -1.57 2.75 14.57
C ILE A 110 -0.43 3.57 13.96
N ILE A 111 0.36 2.97 13.09
CA ILE A 111 1.49 3.60 12.40
C ILE A 111 1.50 3.09 10.96
N GLY A 112 1.93 3.88 9.98
CA GLY A 112 2.05 3.33 8.64
C GLY A 112 2.63 4.30 7.64
N HIS A 113 2.92 3.78 6.46
CA HIS A 113 3.37 4.58 5.34
C HIS A 113 2.18 5.33 4.73
N GLN A 114 2.39 6.60 4.40
CA GLN A 114 1.38 7.42 3.73
C GLN A 114 1.94 8.04 2.46
N LYS A 115 1.33 7.67 1.33
CA LYS A 115 1.54 8.28 0.01
C LYS A 115 0.66 9.52 -0.17
N GLY A 116 0.83 10.24 -1.28
CA GLY A 116 0.02 11.39 -1.64
C GLY A 116 -0.97 11.12 -2.77
N ARG A 117 -2.12 11.79 -2.73
CA ARG A 117 -3.15 11.72 -3.79
C ARG A 117 -2.83 12.60 -4.99
N ASP A 118 -2.17 13.72 -4.75
CA ASP A 118 -1.74 14.67 -5.79
C ASP A 118 -0.23 14.91 -5.75
N THR A 119 0.29 15.68 -6.70
CA THR A 119 1.73 15.99 -6.79
C THR A 119 2.25 16.71 -5.55
N LYS A 120 1.47 17.64 -4.98
CA LYS A 120 1.89 18.41 -3.81
C LYS A 120 1.99 17.51 -2.59
N GLU A 121 1.00 16.64 -2.38
CA GLU A 121 1.00 15.69 -1.28
C GLU A 121 2.09 14.63 -1.46
N ASN A 122 2.31 14.13 -2.68
CA ASN A 122 3.37 13.17 -2.96
C ASN A 122 4.76 13.73 -2.66
N LEU A 123 5.02 14.98 -3.02
CA LEU A 123 6.27 15.66 -2.67
C LEU A 123 6.40 15.84 -1.15
N LYS A 124 5.33 16.25 -0.46
CA LYS A 124 5.33 16.40 1.01
C LYS A 124 5.65 15.08 1.71
N ARG A 125 5.14 13.96 1.20
CA ARG A 125 5.23 12.64 1.81
C ARG A 125 6.25 11.72 1.15
N ASN A 126 7.16 12.28 0.35
CA ASN A 126 8.21 11.53 -0.34
C ASN A 126 7.70 10.26 -1.05
N PHE A 127 6.49 10.32 -1.62
CA PHE A 127 5.84 9.17 -2.26
C PHE A 127 5.71 7.93 -1.34
N GLY A 128 5.55 8.14 -0.03
CA GLY A 128 5.49 7.08 0.99
C GLY A 128 6.85 6.52 1.41
N SER A 129 7.96 7.11 0.93
CA SER A 129 9.33 6.68 1.28
C SER A 129 9.80 7.43 2.52
N ALA A 130 9.81 6.77 3.66
CA ALA A 130 10.20 7.40 4.92
C ALA A 130 11.72 7.66 4.99
N HIS A 131 12.07 8.78 5.61
CA HIS A 131 13.39 9.16 6.09
C HIS A 131 13.69 8.51 7.46
N PRO A 132 14.93 8.61 7.98
CA PRO A 132 15.30 7.99 9.26
C PRO A 132 14.41 8.43 10.44
N GLU A 133 14.09 9.72 10.49
CA GLU A 133 13.15 10.30 11.47
C GLU A 133 11.75 9.66 11.44
N GLY A 134 11.29 9.15 10.29
CA GLY A 134 10.04 8.40 10.20
C GLY A 134 10.10 7.08 10.97
N TYR A 135 11.18 6.30 10.80
CA TYR A 135 11.38 5.05 11.52
C TYR A 135 11.57 5.28 13.03
N ARG A 136 12.34 6.30 13.41
CA ARG A 136 12.52 6.69 14.82
C ARG A 136 11.20 7.12 15.46
N LYS A 137 10.38 7.90 14.75
CA LYS A 137 9.03 8.26 15.19
C LYS A 137 8.15 7.02 15.35
N ALA A 138 8.16 6.11 14.38
CA ALA A 138 7.41 4.86 14.45
C ALA A 138 7.77 4.07 15.72
N LEU A 139 9.06 3.87 15.97
CA LEU A 139 9.52 3.17 17.17
C LEU A 139 9.13 3.89 18.47
N ARG A 140 9.24 5.22 18.51
CA ARG A 140 8.78 6.01 19.67
C ARG A 140 7.32 5.72 19.98
N LEU A 141 6.47 5.64 18.97
CA LEU A 141 5.05 5.33 19.12
C LEU A 141 4.84 3.87 19.56
N MET A 142 5.60 2.92 19.03
CA MET A 142 5.54 1.51 19.47
C MET A 142 5.95 1.35 20.94
N LYS A 143 7.01 2.02 21.39
CA LYS A 143 7.40 2.02 22.81
C LYS A 143 6.36 2.70 23.71
N LEU A 144 5.64 3.70 23.18
CA LEU A 144 4.51 4.31 23.89
C LEU A 144 3.34 3.32 24.02
N ALA A 145 3.06 2.55 22.97
CA ALA A 145 2.07 1.48 22.99
C ALA A 145 2.42 0.44 24.05
N GLU A 146 3.66 -0.03 24.06
CA GLU A 146 4.20 -0.98 25.04
C GLU A 146 4.05 -0.45 26.49
N LYS A 147 4.42 0.81 26.72
CA LYS A 147 4.30 1.44 28.04
C LYS A 147 2.87 1.42 28.60
N PHE A 148 1.88 1.52 27.73
CA PHE A 148 0.46 1.52 28.11
C PHE A 148 -0.23 0.18 27.90
N GLY A 149 0.50 -0.87 27.51
CA GLY A 149 -0.07 -2.19 27.24
C GLY A 149 -1.06 -2.20 26.07
N LEU A 150 -0.84 -1.34 25.06
CA LEU A 150 -1.70 -1.22 23.89
C LEU A 150 -1.13 -2.03 22.71
N PRO A 151 -1.97 -2.75 21.94
CA PRO A 151 -1.54 -3.37 20.69
C PRO A 151 -1.08 -2.33 19.67
N VAL A 152 -0.18 -2.76 18.79
CA VAL A 152 0.33 -1.99 17.66
C VAL A 152 -0.22 -2.56 16.36
N ILE A 153 -0.71 -1.68 15.48
CA ILE A 153 -1.07 -2.02 14.11
C ILE A 153 -0.19 -1.20 13.16
N THR A 154 0.54 -1.87 12.27
CA THR A 154 1.34 -1.22 11.24
C THR A 154 0.73 -1.42 9.85
N LEU A 155 0.65 -0.34 9.08
CA LEU A 155 0.09 -0.33 7.73
C LEU A 155 1.20 -0.01 6.72
N ILE A 156 1.62 -1.02 5.96
CA ILE A 156 2.78 -0.97 5.09
C ILE A 156 2.36 -0.62 3.66
N ASP A 157 2.87 0.49 3.14
CA ASP A 157 2.69 0.90 1.74
C ASP A 157 3.79 1.86 1.27
N THR A 158 4.95 1.30 0.96
CA THR A 158 6.15 2.04 0.58
C THR A 158 6.89 1.38 -0.58
N PRO A 159 7.41 2.16 -1.56
CA PRO A 159 8.34 1.63 -2.54
C PRO A 159 9.71 1.28 -1.91
N GLY A 160 10.01 1.82 -0.72
CA GLY A 160 11.25 1.61 0.01
C GLY A 160 11.57 2.80 0.92
N ALA A 161 12.64 2.69 1.71
CA ALA A 161 13.15 3.83 2.45
C ALA A 161 13.71 4.89 1.49
N PHE A 162 13.65 6.18 1.87
CA PHE A 162 14.07 7.26 0.98
C PHE A 162 15.58 7.21 0.69
N PRO A 163 16.01 7.00 -0.58
CA PRO A 163 17.42 6.81 -0.92
C PRO A 163 18.10 8.15 -1.25
N GLY A 164 18.21 9.04 -0.26
CA GLY A 164 18.75 10.39 -0.44
C GLY A 164 19.93 10.71 0.48
N ILE A 165 20.77 11.68 0.09
CA ILE A 165 21.97 12.09 0.85
C ILE A 165 21.62 12.42 2.31
N GLY A 166 20.59 13.22 2.53
CA GLY A 166 20.17 13.57 3.89
C GLY A 166 19.69 12.36 4.70
N ALA A 167 19.12 11.33 4.06
CA ALA A 167 18.73 10.10 4.74
C ALA A 167 19.96 9.28 5.14
N GLU A 168 20.99 9.24 4.29
CA GLU A 168 22.28 8.60 4.60
C GLU A 168 23.03 9.33 5.72
N GLU A 169 23.15 10.67 5.65
CA GLU A 169 23.80 11.49 6.69
C GLU A 169 23.13 11.32 8.06
N ARG A 170 21.82 11.02 8.07
CA ARG A 170 21.02 10.77 9.28
C ARG A 170 20.89 9.28 9.63
N ASN A 171 21.67 8.41 8.99
CA ASN A 171 21.77 6.96 9.21
C ASN A 171 20.44 6.20 9.02
N ILE A 172 19.91 6.19 7.81
CA ILE A 172 18.71 5.37 7.48
C ILE A 172 18.89 3.89 7.79
N ALA A 173 20.07 3.33 7.54
CA ALA A 173 20.37 1.94 7.83
C ALA A 173 20.29 1.63 9.33
N GLU A 174 20.82 2.52 10.17
CA GLU A 174 20.74 2.39 11.64
C GLU A 174 19.28 2.50 12.11
N ALA A 175 18.54 3.49 11.63
CA ALA A 175 17.15 3.68 12.05
C ALA A 175 16.28 2.47 11.74
N ILE A 176 16.46 1.85 10.56
CA ILE A 176 15.76 0.61 10.20
C ILE A 176 16.25 -0.56 11.07
N ALA A 177 17.56 -0.79 11.17
CA ALA A 177 18.12 -1.90 11.94
C ALA A 177 17.73 -1.85 13.42
N TYR A 178 17.73 -0.66 14.01
CA TYR A 178 17.33 -0.42 15.39
C TYR A 178 15.84 -0.72 15.58
N ASN A 179 14.98 -0.30 14.65
CA ASN A 179 13.57 -0.70 14.66
C ASN A 179 13.40 -2.22 14.62
N LEU A 180 14.08 -2.93 13.71
CA LEU A 180 13.98 -4.40 13.63
C LEU A 180 14.30 -5.05 14.98
N ARG A 181 15.41 -4.66 15.61
CA ARG A 181 15.81 -5.17 16.91
C ARG A 181 14.79 -4.87 18.00
N GLU A 182 14.33 -3.63 18.10
CA GLU A 182 13.43 -3.23 19.17
C GLU A 182 12.01 -3.77 19.01
N MET A 183 11.55 -3.96 17.78
CA MET A 183 10.26 -4.58 17.50
C MET A 183 10.21 -6.05 17.93
N MET A 184 11.32 -6.79 17.79
CA MET A 184 11.43 -8.17 18.30
C MET A 184 11.33 -8.27 19.83
N LEU A 185 11.53 -7.15 20.54
CA LEU A 185 11.52 -7.09 22.01
C LEU A 185 10.22 -6.51 22.59
N LEU A 186 9.27 -6.09 21.74
CA LEU A 186 8.00 -5.53 22.18
C LEU A 186 7.17 -6.58 22.95
N LYS A 187 6.58 -6.15 24.07
CA LYS A 187 5.75 -7.00 24.95
C LYS A 187 4.24 -6.86 24.71
N VAL A 188 3.85 -6.21 23.63
CA VAL A 188 2.46 -6.01 23.22
C VAL A 188 2.23 -6.63 21.86
N PRO A 189 0.99 -7.08 21.55
CA PRO A 189 0.69 -7.65 20.25
C PRO A 189 0.95 -6.66 19.12
N VAL A 190 1.63 -7.11 18.06
CA VAL A 190 1.90 -6.34 16.85
C VAL A 190 1.28 -7.05 15.64
N ILE A 191 0.48 -6.32 14.87
CA ILE A 191 -0.08 -6.77 13.60
C ILE A 191 0.42 -5.86 12.49
N ALA A 192 1.12 -6.41 11.49
CA ALA A 192 1.51 -5.69 10.29
C ALA A 192 0.59 -6.06 9.13
N VAL A 193 0.18 -5.07 8.34
CA VAL A 193 -0.67 -5.26 7.16
C VAL A 193 -0.03 -4.58 5.96
N VAL A 194 0.34 -5.35 4.94
CA VAL A 194 0.81 -4.79 3.66
C VAL A 194 -0.39 -4.37 2.82
N LEU A 195 -0.60 -3.07 2.77
CA LEU A 195 -1.71 -2.45 2.05
C LEU A 195 -1.44 -2.36 0.57
N GLY A 196 -0.21 -2.07 0.15
CA GLY A 196 0.14 -1.85 -1.25
C GLY A 196 1.52 -2.37 -1.57
N GLU A 197 2.51 -1.48 -1.56
CA GLU A 197 3.90 -1.83 -1.83
C GLU A 197 4.63 -2.20 -0.52
N GLY A 198 5.19 -3.40 -0.44
CA GLY A 198 6.08 -3.85 0.63
C GLY A 198 7.54 -3.75 0.20
N GLY A 199 8.05 -2.52 0.06
CA GLY A 199 9.40 -2.25 -0.45
C GLY A 199 10.53 -2.51 0.55
N SER A 200 11.18 -3.67 0.43
CA SER A 200 12.50 -3.98 1.03
C SER A 200 12.59 -3.66 2.54
N GLY A 201 13.77 -3.25 3.00
CA GLY A 201 14.02 -2.85 4.38
C GLY A 201 13.16 -1.68 4.86
N GLY A 202 12.68 -0.83 3.95
CA GLY A 202 11.80 0.28 4.32
C GLY A 202 10.40 -0.16 4.75
N ALA A 203 9.87 -1.21 4.13
CA ALA A 203 8.68 -1.89 4.60
C ALA A 203 8.96 -2.66 5.90
N LEU A 204 10.06 -3.42 5.93
CA LEU A 204 10.42 -4.26 7.08
C LEU A 204 10.71 -3.44 8.35
N GLY A 205 11.16 -2.19 8.24
CA GLY A 205 11.42 -1.29 9.36
C GLY A 205 10.21 -0.97 10.25
N ILE A 206 9.00 -1.35 9.82
CA ILE A 206 7.79 -1.39 10.66
C ILE A 206 7.00 -2.71 10.51
N GLY A 207 7.64 -3.75 9.95
CA GLY A 207 6.98 -4.99 9.54
C GLY A 207 7.28 -6.21 10.41
N VAL A 208 8.12 -6.09 11.45
CA VAL A 208 8.34 -7.17 12.42
C VAL A 208 7.12 -7.26 13.36
N ALA A 209 6.35 -8.34 13.25
CA ALA A 209 5.06 -8.46 13.92
C ALA A 209 4.74 -9.91 14.31
N ASP A 210 3.83 -10.08 15.28
CA ASP A 210 3.29 -11.40 15.64
C ASP A 210 2.43 -11.98 14.51
N ARG A 211 1.74 -11.10 13.78
CA ARG A 211 0.95 -11.46 12.59
C ARG A 211 1.25 -10.48 11.47
N VAL A 212 1.56 -11.03 10.30
CA VAL A 212 1.71 -10.28 9.06
C VAL A 212 0.56 -10.66 8.13
N LEU A 213 -0.19 -9.68 7.69
CA LEU A 213 -1.27 -9.79 6.72
C LEU A 213 -0.85 -9.08 5.44
N MET A 214 -1.34 -9.54 4.30
CA MET A 214 -1.13 -8.88 3.02
C MET A 214 -2.46 -8.81 2.28
N LEU A 215 -2.77 -7.67 1.68
CA LEU A 215 -3.89 -7.59 0.75
C LEU A 215 -3.57 -8.43 -0.51
N GLU A 216 -4.57 -9.07 -1.09
CA GLU A 216 -4.41 -10.02 -2.21
C GLU A 216 -3.64 -9.46 -3.42
N ASN A 217 -3.71 -8.15 -3.63
CA ASN A 217 -3.05 -7.42 -4.72
C ASN A 217 -1.93 -6.50 -4.21
N ALA A 218 -1.45 -6.70 -2.99
CA ALA A 218 -0.22 -6.10 -2.50
C ALA A 218 0.99 -6.94 -2.94
N TYR A 219 2.19 -6.38 -2.83
CA TYR A 219 3.42 -7.14 -2.97
C TYR A 219 4.36 -6.93 -1.79
N TYR A 220 5.25 -7.90 -1.53
CA TYR A 220 6.34 -7.77 -0.57
C TYR A 220 7.62 -8.32 -1.21
N SER A 221 8.66 -7.48 -1.34
CA SER A 221 9.89 -7.90 -2.02
C SER A 221 11.13 -7.25 -1.43
N VAL A 222 12.25 -7.98 -1.47
CA VAL A 222 13.58 -7.50 -1.05
C VAL A 222 14.11 -6.38 -1.95
N ILE A 223 13.65 -6.31 -3.20
CA ILE A 223 14.01 -5.27 -4.18
C ILE A 223 12.84 -5.01 -5.12
N SER A 224 12.70 -3.79 -5.64
CA SER A 224 11.71 -3.50 -6.69
C SER A 224 11.91 -4.41 -7.92
N PRO A 225 10.84 -4.83 -8.62
CA PRO A 225 10.96 -5.59 -9.87
C PRO A 225 11.88 -4.92 -10.89
N GLU A 226 11.78 -3.60 -11.04
CA GLU A 226 12.61 -2.81 -11.95
C GLU A 226 14.08 -2.85 -11.56
N GLY A 227 14.37 -2.76 -10.26
CA GLY A 227 15.73 -2.86 -9.72
C GLY A 227 16.34 -4.23 -9.96
N CYS A 228 15.59 -5.30 -9.71
CA CYS A 228 16.01 -6.67 -10.00
C CYS A 228 16.30 -6.86 -11.50
N ALA A 229 15.38 -6.43 -12.36
CA ALA A 229 15.52 -6.49 -13.81
C ALA A 229 16.75 -5.72 -14.32
N ALA A 230 17.01 -4.54 -13.76
CA ALA A 230 18.18 -3.74 -14.12
C ALA A 230 19.51 -4.42 -13.74
N ILE A 231 19.53 -5.26 -12.70
CA ILE A 231 20.74 -5.97 -12.25
C ILE A 231 20.92 -7.29 -12.99
N LEU A 232 19.91 -8.16 -12.95
CA LEU A 232 20.02 -9.54 -13.44
C LEU A 232 19.81 -9.65 -14.96
N TRP A 233 18.93 -8.83 -15.52
CA TRP A 233 18.68 -8.78 -16.97
C TRP A 233 19.33 -7.58 -17.67
N LYS A 234 20.03 -6.72 -16.91
CA LYS A 234 20.65 -5.48 -17.43
C LYS A 234 19.66 -4.55 -18.14
N HIS A 235 18.35 -4.70 -17.91
CA HIS A 235 17.33 -3.90 -18.59
C HIS A 235 15.98 -3.92 -17.84
N ARG A 236 15.43 -2.74 -17.53
CA ARG A 236 14.17 -2.58 -16.75
C ARG A 236 12.93 -3.16 -17.40
N LYS A 237 12.92 -3.30 -18.74
CA LYS A 237 11.82 -3.95 -19.49
C LYS A 237 11.47 -5.35 -18.97
N HIS A 238 12.42 -6.05 -18.33
CA HIS A 238 12.23 -7.37 -17.77
C HIS A 238 11.64 -7.35 -16.34
N ALA A 239 11.04 -6.22 -15.92
CA ALA A 239 10.37 -6.11 -14.63
C ALA A 239 9.23 -7.13 -14.45
N PRO A 240 8.41 -7.45 -15.47
CA PRO A 240 7.41 -8.53 -15.35
C PRO A 240 8.05 -9.90 -15.04
N GLU A 241 9.11 -10.28 -15.74
CA GLU A 241 9.83 -11.53 -15.54
C GLU A 241 10.52 -11.56 -14.17
N ALA A 242 11.09 -10.43 -13.73
CA ALA A 242 11.65 -10.30 -12.39
C ALA A 242 10.58 -10.42 -11.31
N ALA A 243 9.40 -9.85 -11.51
CA ALA A 243 8.30 -9.94 -10.55
C ALA A 243 7.83 -11.38 -10.36
N GLU A 244 7.72 -12.15 -11.44
CA GLU A 244 7.38 -13.57 -11.41
C GLU A 244 8.49 -14.42 -10.75
N ALA A 245 9.75 -14.18 -11.11
CA ALA A 245 10.88 -14.92 -10.55
C ALA A 245 11.06 -14.70 -9.04
N MET A 246 10.73 -13.51 -8.53
CA MET A 246 10.89 -13.16 -7.13
C MET A 246 9.76 -13.63 -6.22
N LYS A 247 8.63 -14.13 -6.76
CA LYS A 247 7.51 -14.64 -5.96
C LYS A 247 7.02 -13.63 -4.91
N LEU A 248 6.72 -12.42 -5.37
CA LEU A 248 6.47 -11.25 -4.51
C LEU A 248 5.02 -11.00 -4.15
N VAL A 249 4.07 -11.77 -4.68
CA VAL A 249 2.63 -11.51 -4.49
C VAL A 249 2.09 -12.26 -3.28
N ALA A 250 0.99 -11.78 -2.70
CA ALA A 250 0.44 -12.34 -1.45
C ALA A 250 0.16 -13.87 -1.44
N PRO A 251 -0.22 -14.52 -2.56
CA PRO A 251 -0.44 -15.97 -2.57
C PRO A 251 0.83 -16.84 -2.70
N ASP A 252 2.00 -16.27 -3.00
CA ASP A 252 3.28 -17.01 -3.06
C ASP A 252 3.77 -17.44 -1.67
#